data_AF-A0A7Z0RRC2-F1
#
_entry.id   AF-A0A7Z0RRC2-F1
#
_cell.length_a   1.000
_cell.length_b   1.000
_cell.length_c   1.000
_cell.angle_alpha   90.00
_cell.angle_beta   90.00
_cell.angle_gamma   90.00
#
_symmetry.space_group_name_H-M   'P 1'
#
loop_
_entity.id
_entity.type
_entity.pdbx_description
1 polymer ?
#
loop_
_entity_poly.entity_id
_entity_poly.type
_entity_poly.pdbx_seq_one_letter_code
_entity_poly.pdbx_strand_id
1 'polypeptide(L)'
;WELVTAFPSSYFVLDLSTRELADIIRKSTSKRISDQRVAELTEKLISLAKQSYCAVKKDSPMLEQARYYAQELLRLSDCRQAALDEMKSLAEFLPEYDILLSIPGIAETTATSIIGELGDIRRFKT
;
A
#
# COMPACT_ATOMS: atom_id res chain seq x y z
N TRP A 1 4.33 -1.47 -2.47
CA TRP A 1 5.07 -0.97 -3.63
C TRP A 1 6.54 -0.75 -3.34
N GLU A 2 6.93 -0.44 -2.10
CA GLU A 2 8.32 -0.33 -1.63
C GLU A 2 9.28 -1.41 -2.14
N LEU A 3 8.90 -2.69 -2.05
CA LEU A 3 9.75 -3.79 -2.52
C LEU A 3 9.98 -3.78 -4.05
N VAL A 4 9.00 -3.33 -4.83
CA VAL A 4 9.13 -3.19 -6.29
C VAL A 4 10.04 -2.00 -6.61
N THR A 5 9.92 -0.93 -5.84
CA THR A 5 10.81 0.23 -5.92
C THR A 5 12.24 -0.14 -5.57
N ALA A 6 12.48 -1.04 -4.62
CA ALA A 6 13.81 -1.52 -4.26
C ALA A 6 14.36 -2.55 -5.26
N PHE A 7 13.52 -3.51 -5.66
CA PHE A 7 13.88 -4.70 -6.44
C PHE A 7 12.98 -4.88 -7.68
N PRO A 8 13.11 -4.03 -8.72
CA PRO A 8 12.29 -4.14 -9.93
C PRO A 8 12.63 -5.37 -10.77
N SER A 9 13.74 -6.05 -10.46
CA SER A 9 14.22 -7.27 -11.12
C SER A 9 14.99 -8.12 -10.12
N SER A 10 15.09 -9.42 -10.39
CA SER A 10 15.86 -10.36 -9.58
C SER A 10 17.34 -10.05 -9.51
N TYR A 11 17.92 -9.37 -10.51
CA TYR A 11 19.31 -8.94 -10.46
C TYR A 11 19.61 -8.13 -9.18
N PHE A 12 18.73 -7.19 -8.83
CA PHE A 12 18.90 -6.35 -7.64
C PHE A 12 18.76 -7.11 -6.31
N VAL A 13 18.05 -8.24 -6.32
CA VAL A 13 17.97 -9.11 -5.15
C VAL A 13 19.28 -9.90 -5.01
N LEU A 14 19.78 -10.44 -6.13
CA LEU A 14 20.96 -11.31 -6.14
C LEU A 14 22.28 -10.56 -5.93
N ASP A 15 22.31 -9.24 -6.15
CA ASP A 15 23.47 -8.39 -5.90
C ASP A 15 23.68 -8.04 -4.42
N LEU A 16 22.69 -8.28 -3.56
CA LEU A 16 22.71 -7.89 -2.16
C LEU A 16 22.93 -9.07 -1.23
N SER A 17 23.54 -8.80 -0.08
CA SER A 17 23.66 -9.79 0.99
C SER A 17 22.31 -10.07 1.64
N THR A 18 22.17 -11.26 2.24
CA THR A 18 20.97 -11.65 3.00
C THR A 18 20.63 -10.63 4.09
N ARG A 19 21.64 -10.03 4.73
CA ARG A 19 21.45 -9.02 5.77
C ARG A 19 20.86 -7.72 5.20
N GLU A 20 21.42 -7.22 4.10
CA GLU A 20 20.91 -6.02 3.43
C GLU A 20 19.47 -6.21 2.94
N LEU A 21 19.16 -7.38 2.38
CA LEU A 21 17.80 -7.73 1.97
C LEU A 21 16.82 -7.74 3.16
N ALA A 22 17.21 -8.34 4.28
CA ALA A 22 16.41 -8.36 5.50
C ALA A 22 16.15 -6.95 6.04
N ASP A 23 17.17 -6.08 6.01
CA ASP A 23 17.04 -4.69 6.44
C ASP A 23 16.11 -3.89 5.52
N ILE A 24 16.18 -4.10 4.20
CA ILE A 24 15.29 -3.46 3.23
C ILE A 24 13.85 -3.96 3.44
N ILE A 25 13.61 -5.27 3.52
CA ILE A 25 12.27 -5.84 3.74
C ILE A 25 11.63 -5.28 5.00
N ARG A 26 12.41 -5.14 6.08
CA ARG A 26 11.92 -4.55 7.33
C ARG A 26 11.51 -3.10 7.17
N LYS A 27 12.26 -2.31 6.40
CA LYS A 27 11.96 -0.90 6.12
C LYS A 27 10.83 -0.72 5.10
N SER A 28 10.57 -1.71 4.24
CA SER A 28 9.54 -1.68 3.21
C SER A 28 8.11 -1.85 3.73
N THR A 29 7.90 -1.98 5.04
CA THR A 29 6.56 -2.06 5.63
C THR A 29 6.48 -1.26 6.93
N SER A 30 5.34 -0.60 7.13
CA SER A 30 4.99 0.06 8.40
C SER A 30 4.56 -0.94 9.48
N LYS A 31 4.36 -2.21 9.13
CA LYS A 31 3.94 -3.26 10.07
C LYS A 31 5.12 -3.74 10.91
N ARG A 32 4.87 -3.98 12.20
CA ARG A 32 5.82 -4.71 13.06
C ARG A 32 5.83 -6.18 12.64
N ILE A 33 6.96 -6.64 12.12
CA ILE A 33 7.18 -8.04 11.73
C ILE A 33 8.31 -8.63 12.57
N SER A 34 8.15 -9.90 12.97
CA SER A 34 9.15 -10.60 13.77
C SER A 34 10.41 -10.89 12.95
N ASP A 35 11.55 -11.07 13.64
CA ASP A 35 12.82 -11.39 13.00
C ASP A 35 12.77 -12.71 12.23
N GLN A 36 12.08 -13.71 12.80
CA GLN A 36 11.82 -14.98 12.13
C GLN A 36 11.07 -14.77 10.81
N ARG A 37 10.03 -13.92 10.82
CA ARG A 37 9.25 -13.66 9.61
C ARG A 37 10.07 -12.91 8.55
N VAL A 38 10.93 -11.99 8.96
CA VAL A 38 11.85 -11.31 8.04
C VAL A 38 12.80 -12.31 7.40
N ALA A 39 13.41 -13.21 8.18
CA ALA A 39 14.31 -14.23 7.67
C ALA A 39 13.61 -15.14 6.64
N GLU A 40 12.41 -15.65 6.95
CA GLU A 40 11.59 -16.45 6.04
C GLU A 40 11.31 -15.73 4.71
N LEU A 41 10.93 -14.45 4.78
CA LEU A 41 10.63 -13.65 3.59
C LEU A 41 11.89 -13.39 2.76
N THR A 42 13.02 -13.12 3.40
CA THR A 42 14.31 -12.93 2.74
C THR A 42 14.74 -14.18 2.00
N GLU A 43 14.74 -15.34 2.67
CA GLU A 43 15.10 -16.62 2.05
C GLU A 43 14.18 -16.94 0.87
N LYS A 44 12.87 -16.74 1.05
CA LYS A 44 11.90 -16.94 -0.02
C LYS A 44 12.18 -16.02 -1.20
N LEU A 45 12.45 -14.74 -0.97
CA LEU A 45 12.77 -13.77 -2.02
C LEU A 45 14.03 -14.17 -2.80
N ILE A 46 15.10 -14.59 -2.11
CA ILE A 46 16.33 -15.08 -2.73
C ILE A 46 16.04 -16.33 -3.58
N SER A 47 15.27 -17.29 -3.05
CA SER A 47 14.96 -18.52 -3.77
C SER A 47 14.21 -18.25 -5.09
N LEU A 48 13.23 -17.35 -5.05
CA LEU A 48 12.48 -16.92 -6.23
C LEU A 48 13.35 -16.14 -7.20
N ALA A 49 14.22 -15.25 -6.70
CA ALA A 49 15.13 -14.48 -7.55
C ALA A 49 16.07 -15.40 -8.34
N LYS A 50 16.62 -16.46 -7.71
CA LYS A 50 17.47 -17.46 -8.38
C LYS A 50 16.75 -18.26 -9.47
N GLN A 51 15.45 -18.51 -9.29
CA GLN A 51 14.62 -19.27 -10.25
C GLN A 51 14.02 -18.38 -11.34
N SER A 52 14.00 -17.07 -11.13
CA SER A 52 13.41 -16.13 -12.06
C SER A 52 14.28 -15.95 -13.30
N TYR A 53 13.61 -15.77 -14.44
CA TYR A 53 14.24 -15.37 -15.69
C TYR A 53 13.72 -13.98 -16.08
N CYS A 54 14.55 -12.95 -15.93
CA CYS A 54 14.15 -11.59 -16.27
C CYS A 54 14.02 -11.43 -17.79
N ALA A 55 12.86 -10.95 -18.25
CA ALA A 55 12.61 -10.66 -19.66
C ALA A 55 13.47 -9.50 -20.19
N VAL A 56 13.89 -8.59 -19.29
CA VAL A 56 14.71 -7.42 -19.62
C VAL A 56 16.07 -7.49 -18.93
N LYS A 57 17.07 -6.85 -19.53
CA LYS A 57 18.40 -6.71 -18.94
C LYS A 57 18.37 -5.74 -17.75
N LYS A 58 19.38 -5.85 -16.87
CA LYS A 58 19.54 -5.03 -15.66
C LYS A 58 19.62 -3.52 -15.94
N ASP A 59 20.12 -3.13 -17.10
CA ASP A 59 20.29 -1.74 -17.57
C ASP A 59 19.10 -1.23 -18.41
N SER A 60 18.03 -2.02 -18.52
CA SER A 60 16.87 -1.63 -19.33
C SER A 60 16.15 -0.41 -18.72
N PRO A 61 15.81 0.61 -19.53
CA PRO A 61 15.01 1.75 -19.06
C PRO A 61 13.61 1.34 -18.60
N MET A 62 13.13 0.14 -18.96
CA MET A 62 11.86 -0.40 -18.47
C MET A 62 11.87 -0.63 -16.96
N LEU A 63 13.03 -0.89 -16.35
CA LEU A 63 13.14 -1.08 -14.90
C LEU A 63 12.98 0.26 -14.16
N GLU A 64 13.48 1.35 -14.73
CA GLU A 64 13.26 2.70 -14.19
C GLU A 64 11.80 3.13 -14.31
N GLN A 65 11.13 2.80 -15.43
CA GLN A 65 9.68 3.00 -15.55
C GLN A 65 8.89 2.23 -14.48
N ALA A 66 9.26 0.96 -14.23
CA ALA A 66 8.63 0.17 -13.18
C ALA A 66 8.82 0.79 -11.79
N ARG A 67 10.02 1.27 -11.46
CA ARG A 67 10.28 2.01 -10.20
C ARG A 67 9.45 3.28 -10.12
N TYR A 68 9.41 4.07 -11.20
CA TYR A 68 8.64 5.31 -11.28
C TYR A 68 7.16 5.09 -10.98
N TYR A 69 6.51 4.13 -11.65
CA TYR A 69 5.10 3.85 -11.40
C TYR A 69 4.86 3.28 -10.01
N ALA A 70 5.77 2.46 -9.47
CA ALA A 70 5.66 1.97 -8.09
C ALA A 70 5.71 3.13 -7.08
N GLN A 71 6.56 4.14 -7.31
CA GLN A 71 6.64 5.35 -6.49
C GLN A 71 5.38 6.22 -6.62
N GLU A 72 4.85 6.41 -7.84
CA GLU A 72 3.58 7.13 -8.01
C GLU A 72 2.42 6.43 -7.31
N LEU A 73 2.39 5.09 -7.32
CA LEU A 73 1.37 4.33 -6.60
C LEU A 73 1.50 4.48 -5.07
N LEU A 74 2.71 4.60 -4.52
CA LEU A 74 2.91 4.95 -3.11
C LEU A 74 2.36 6.35 -2.82
N ARG A 75 2.79 7.35 -3.61
CA ARG A 75 2.37 8.74 -3.45
C ARG A 75 0.85 8.88 -3.52
N LEU A 76 0.21 8.22 -4.50
CA LEU A 76 -1.23 8.22 -4.66
C LEU A 76 -1.95 7.51 -3.50
N SER A 77 -1.36 6.45 -2.95
CA SER A 77 -1.90 5.78 -1.76
C SER A 77 -1.87 6.70 -0.54
N ASP A 78 -0.79 7.44 -0.34
CA ASP A 78 -0.64 8.39 0.77
C ASP A 78 -1.62 9.58 0.60
N CYS A 79 -1.72 10.13 -0.61
CA CYS A 79 -2.70 11.17 -0.92
C CYS A 79 -4.15 10.69 -0.67
N ARG A 80 -4.47 9.45 -1.06
CA ARG A 80 -5.79 8.86 -0.80
C ARG A 80 -6.06 8.73 0.70
N GLN A 81 -5.08 8.28 1.48
CA GLN A 81 -5.25 8.13 2.91
C GLN A 81 -5.48 9.49 3.58
N ALA A 82 -4.69 10.51 3.22
CA ALA A 82 -4.87 11.87 3.73
C ALA A 82 -6.27 12.44 3.40
N ALA A 83 -6.75 12.23 2.17
CA ALA A 83 -8.10 12.65 1.78
C ALA A 83 -9.18 11.91 2.58
N LEU A 84 -9.03 10.60 2.81
CA LEU A 84 -9.96 9.84 3.65
C LEU A 84 -9.98 10.32 5.10
N ASP A 85 -8.81 10.66 5.65
CA ASP A 85 -8.70 11.18 7.02
C ASP A 85 -9.39 12.55 7.14
N GLU A 86 -9.23 13.43 6.15
CA GLU A 86 -9.95 14.71 6.08
C GLU A 86 -11.46 14.50 5.96
N MET A 87 -11.90 13.66 5.02
CA MET A 87 -13.32 13.36 4.85
C MET A 87 -13.94 12.76 6.11
N LYS A 88 -13.21 11.89 6.82
CA LYS A 88 -13.65 11.34 8.11
C LYS A 88 -13.83 12.44 9.15
N SER A 89 -12.85 13.33 9.28
CA SER A 89 -12.93 14.44 10.24
C SER A 89 -14.13 15.36 9.98
N LEU A 90 -14.52 15.54 8.72
CA LEU A 90 -15.71 16.31 8.34
C LEU A 90 -17.00 15.53 8.62
N ALA A 91 -16.99 14.22 8.34
CA ALA A 91 -18.16 13.35 8.50
C ALA A 91 -18.52 13.12 9.97
N GLU A 92 -17.55 13.05 10.88
CA GLU A 92 -17.77 12.83 12.32
C GLU A 92 -18.72 13.86 12.97
N PHE A 93 -18.84 15.07 12.41
CA PHE A 93 -19.75 16.10 12.91
C PHE A 93 -21.18 16.00 12.35
N LEU A 94 -21.43 15.07 11.43
CA LEU A 94 -22.71 14.88 10.78
C LEU A 94 -23.52 13.80 11.52
N PRO A 95 -24.82 14.05 11.82
CA PRO A 95 -25.64 13.09 12.55
C PRO A 95 -25.79 11.74 11.83
N GLU A 96 -25.64 11.73 10.50
CA GLU A 96 -25.67 10.53 9.67
C GLU A 96 -24.52 9.57 9.95
N TYR A 97 -23.37 10.07 10.44
CA TYR A 97 -22.15 9.28 10.57
C TYR A 97 -22.28 8.16 11.60
N ASP A 98 -22.70 8.49 12.83
CA ASP A 98 -22.92 7.51 13.89
C ASP A 98 -24.05 6.53 13.53
N ILE A 99 -25.06 7.00 12.80
CA ILE A 99 -26.15 6.16 12.32
C ILE A 99 -25.62 5.12 11.32
N LEU A 100 -24.81 5.54 10.35
CA LEU A 100 -24.20 4.62 9.37
C LEU A 100 -23.26 3.62 10.05
N LEU A 101 -22.45 4.07 11.02
CA LEU A 101 -21.56 3.19 11.80
C LEU A 101 -22.31 2.18 12.67
N SER A 102 -23.55 2.46 13.06
CA SER A 102 -24.38 1.51 13.81
C SER A 102 -24.79 0.27 12.99
N ILE A 103 -24.71 0.34 11.67
CA ILE A 103 -25.08 -0.74 10.75
C ILE A 103 -23.94 -1.76 10.68
N PRO A 104 -24.16 -3.03 11.04
CA PRO A 104 -23.13 -4.06 10.95
C PRO A 104 -22.57 -4.18 9.53
N GLY A 105 -21.24 -4.15 9.40
CA GLY A 105 -20.55 -4.21 8.12
C GLY A 105 -20.27 -2.86 7.47
N ILE A 106 -20.77 -1.75 8.01
CA ILE A 106 -20.38 -0.39 7.61
C ILE A 106 -19.29 0.11 8.54
N ALA A 107 -18.08 0.28 7.98
CA ALA A 107 -16.95 0.89 8.66
C ALA A 107 -16.81 2.37 8.30
N GLU A 108 -15.91 3.07 8.99
CA GLU A 108 -15.68 4.51 8.84
C GLU A 108 -15.47 4.95 7.39
N THR A 109 -14.63 4.24 6.64
CA THR A 109 -14.37 4.56 5.23
C THR A 109 -15.64 4.46 4.39
N THR A 110 -16.44 3.42 4.60
CA THR A 110 -17.71 3.21 3.90
C THR A 110 -18.76 4.25 4.31
N ALA A 111 -18.89 4.54 5.59
CA ALA A 111 -19.82 5.56 6.10
C ALA A 111 -19.49 6.94 5.52
N THR A 112 -18.22 7.34 5.59
CA THR A 112 -17.72 8.59 5.02
C THR A 112 -17.94 8.67 3.52
N SER A 113 -17.70 7.57 2.78
CA SER A 113 -18.00 7.52 1.35
C SER A 113 -19.49 7.66 1.05
N ILE A 114 -20.38 6.98 1.78
CA ILE A 114 -21.84 7.10 1.59
C ILE A 114 -22.30 8.55 1.78
N ILE A 115 -21.83 9.22 2.83
CA ILE A 115 -22.13 10.64 3.08
C ILE A 115 -21.64 11.52 1.93
N GLY A 116 -20.40 11.31 1.48
CA GLY A 116 -19.82 12.08 0.38
C GLY A 116 -20.56 11.89 -0.95
N GLU A 117 -20.93 10.66 -1.29
CA GLU A 117 -21.63 10.32 -2.53
C GLU A 117 -23.09 10.79 -2.55
N LEU A 118 -23.81 10.67 -1.41
CA LEU A 118 -25.19 11.13 -1.30
C LEU A 118 -25.28 12.66 -1.15
N GLY A 119 -24.20 13.31 -0.72
CA GLY A 119 -24.18 14.73 -0.40
C GLY A 119 -25.11 15.04 0.77
N ASP A 120 -25.94 16.07 0.64
CA ASP A 120 -26.89 16.45 1.69
C ASP A 120 -28.13 15.54 1.67
N ILE A 121 -28.05 14.40 2.38
CA ILE A 121 -29.13 13.41 2.45
C ILE A 121 -30.45 14.00 2.99
N ARG A 122 -30.36 15.07 3.78
CA ARG A 122 -31.52 15.77 4.36
C ARG A 122 -32.37 16.50 3.31
N ARG A 123 -31.87 16.64 2.08
CA ARG A 123 -32.65 17.18 0.95
C ARG A 123 -33.73 16.21 0.49
N PHE A 124 -33.58 14.92 0.75
CA PHE A 124 -34.60 13.93 0.47
C PHE A 124 -35.64 13.95 1.58
N LYS A 125 -36.61 14.89 1.48
CA LYS A 125 -37.80 14.88 2.34
C LYS A 125 -38.71 13.73 1.94
N THR A 126 -39.29 13.09 2.95
CA THR A 126 -40.41 12.14 2.81
C THR A 126 -41.72 12.89 2.66
#